data_AF-A0A8J4XDL2-F1
#
_entry.id   AF-A0A8J4XDL2-F1
#
_cell.length_a   1.000
_cell.length_b   1.000
_cell.length_c   1.000
_cell.angle_alpha   90.00
_cell.angle_beta   90.00
_cell.angle_gamma   90.00
#
_symmetry.space_group_name_H-M   'P 1'
#
loop_
_entity.id
_entity.type
_entity.pdbx_description
1 polymer ?
#
loop_
_entity_poly.entity_id
_entity_poly.type
_entity_poly.pdbx_seq_one_letter_code
_entity_poly.pdbx_strand_id
1 'polypeptide(L)' 'PCIVTTEDMDAHKITHRFGPKRLFFVPHQDHLSFKCQYGRYEARNNVAFRQQCIDG' A
#
# COMPACT_ATOMS: atom_id res chain seq x y z
N PRO A 1 8.96 -2.81 -12.21
CA PRO A 1 7.98 -1.78 -11.75
C PRO A 1 6.82 -2.50 -11.09
N CYS A 2 6.39 -2.06 -9.92
CA CYS A 2 5.33 -2.73 -9.19
C CYS A 2 3.98 -2.16 -9.61
N ILE A 3 3.00 -3.05 -9.79
CA ILE A 3 1.62 -2.68 -10.05
C ILE A 3 0.84 -3.00 -8.78
N VAL A 4 0.21 -1.97 -8.21
CA VAL A 4 -0.64 -2.13 -7.04
C VAL A 4 -2.05 -1.77 -7.44
N THR A 5 -2.94 -2.76 -7.43
CA THR A 5 -4.35 -2.57 -7.81
C THR A 5 -5.21 -2.25 -6.58
N THR A 6 -6.37 -1.65 -6.82
CA THR A 6 -7.38 -1.46 -5.76
C THR A 6 -7.91 -2.79 -5.23
N GLU A 7 -7.99 -3.81 -6.09
CA GLU A 7 -8.46 -5.15 -5.74
C GLU A 7 -7.51 -5.84 -4.74
N ASP A 8 -6.21 -5.76 -4.98
CA ASP A 8 -5.19 -6.28 -4.05
C ASP A 8 -5.27 -5.58 -2.69
N MET A 9 -5.41 -4.26 -2.69
CA MET A 9 -5.55 -3.47 -1.46
C MET A 9 -6.84 -3.83 -0.70
N ASP A 10 -7.96 -4.01 -1.41
CA ASP A 10 -9.25 -4.36 -0.81
C ASP A 10 -9.28 -5.81 -0.30
N ALA A 11 -8.59 -6.75 -0.96
CA ALA A 11 -8.39 -8.11 -0.47
C ALA A 11 -7.66 -8.11 0.88
N HIS A 12 -6.60 -7.29 0.99
CA HIS A 12 -5.77 -7.18 2.19
C HIS A 12 -6.28 -6.16 3.22
N LYS A 13 -7.43 -5.52 2.98
CA LYS A 13 -8.06 -4.54 3.89
C LYS A 13 -7.17 -3.33 4.20
N ILE A 14 -6.29 -2.99 3.26
CA ILE A 14 -5.39 -1.83 3.31
C ILE A 14 -5.79 -0.80 2.25
N THR A 15 -5.16 0.36 2.32
CA THR A 15 -5.31 1.42 1.32
C THR A 15 -4.04 2.24 1.26
N HIS A 16 -3.83 2.97 0.16
CA HIS A 16 -2.71 3.88 0.05
C HIS A 16 -2.82 5.01 1.08
N ARG A 17 -1.70 5.37 1.69
CA ARG A 17 -1.66 6.39 2.74
C ARG A 17 -1.88 7.80 2.18
N PHE A 18 -1.37 8.08 0.99
CA PHE A 18 -1.32 9.42 0.40
C PHE A 18 -2.13 9.53 -0.89
N GLY A 19 -3.22 10.28 -0.89
CA GLY A 19 -4.01 10.51 -2.10
C GLY A 19 -5.08 9.42 -2.38
N PRO A 20 -5.67 9.44 -3.58
CA PRO A 20 -6.89 8.69 -3.89
C PRO A 20 -6.65 7.18 -4.01
N LYS A 21 -7.68 6.37 -3.72
CA LYS A 21 -7.65 4.91 -3.94
C LYS A 21 -7.72 4.62 -5.45
N ARG A 22 -6.56 4.48 -6.09
CA ARG A 22 -6.46 4.14 -7.51
C ARG A 22 -5.37 3.11 -7.74
N LEU A 23 -5.32 2.56 -8.95
CA LEU A 23 -4.20 1.75 -9.38
C LEU A 23 -2.93 2.62 -9.42
N PHE A 24 -1.83 2.10 -8.90
CA PHE A 24 -0.54 2.79 -8.89
C PHE A 24 0.51 1.97 -9.63
N PHE A 25 1.23 2.64 -10.52
CA PHE A 25 2.48 2.17 -11.08
C PHE A 25 3.62 2.76 -10.27
N VAL A 26 4.46 1.90 -9.73
CA VAL A 26 5.49 2.30 -8.78
C VAL A 26 6.84 1.97 -9.40
N PRO A 27 7.70 2.98 -9.62
CA PRO A 27 9.04 2.76 -10.14
C PRO A 27 9.83 1.79 -9.24
N HIS A 28 10.77 1.07 -9.84
CA HIS A 28 11.72 0.27 -9.08
C HIS A 28 12.49 1.16 -8.09
N GLN A 29 12.75 0.63 -6.89
CA GLN A 29 13.38 1.29 -5.74
C GLN A 29 12.56 2.41 -5.08
N ASP A 30 11.38 2.74 -5.60
CA ASP A 30 10.50 3.71 -4.97
C ASP A 30 9.70 3.09 -3.81
N HIS A 31 9.21 3.94 -2.91
CA HIS A 31 8.54 3.54 -1.68
C HIS A 31 7.04 3.83 -1.71
N LEU A 32 6.28 2.82 -1.29
CA LEU A 32 4.85 2.89 -1.07
C LEU A 32 4.58 2.94 0.42
N SER A 33 3.57 3.71 0.80
CA SER A 33 3.05 3.69 2.17
C SER A 33 1.57 3.36 2.14
N PHE A 34 1.21 2.34 2.89
CA PHE A 34 -0.15 1.89 3.08
C PHE A 34 -0.65 2.31 4.47
N LYS A 35 -1.95 2.16 4.66
CA LYS A 35 -2.62 2.27 5.96
C LYS A 35 -3.82 1.32 5.99
N CYS A 36 -4.35 1.05 7.17
CA CYS A 36 -5.63 0.36 7.28
C CYS A 36 -6.76 1.16 6.62
N GLN A 37 -7.74 0.46 6.05
CA GLN A 37 -8.99 1.08 5.64
C GLN A 37 -9.74 1.68 6.83
N TYR A 38 -10.58 2.69 6.58
CA TYR A 38 -11.36 3.37 7.62
C TYR A 38 -12.15 2.37 8.48
N GLY A 39 -12.15 2.61 9.80
CA GLY A 39 -12.79 1.72 10.78
C GLY A 39 -11.94 0.51 11.20
N ARG A 40 -10.71 0.36 10.68
CA ARG A 40 -9.75 -0.65 11.13
C ARG A 40 -8.52 -0.02 11.76
N TYR A 41 -8.01 -0.63 12.82
CA TYR A 41 -6.83 -0.17 13.54
C TYR A 41 -5.59 -0.91 13.07
N GLU A 42 -4.48 -0.19 12.93
CA GLU A 42 -3.16 -0.79 12.73
C GLU A 42 -2.71 -1.42 14.07
N ALA A 43 -2.10 -2.60 14.02
CA ALA A 43 -1.43 -3.14 15.19
C ALA A 43 -0.33 -2.13 15.61
N ARG A 44 -0.32 -1.76 16.90
CA ARG A 44 0.66 -0.83 17.48
C ARG A 44 2.06 -1.38 17.19
N ASN A 45 2.80 -0.76 16.26
CA ASN A 45 4.15 -1.13 15.76
C ASN A 45 4.23 -1.94 14.45
N ASN A 46 3.25 -1.87 13.56
CA ASN A 46 3.40 -2.54 12.26
C ASN A 46 4.31 -1.75 11.30
N VAL A 47 5.60 -2.11 11.27
CA VAL A 47 6.63 -1.55 10.38
C VAL A 47 6.35 -1.89 8.90
N ALA A 48 5.46 -2.85 8.61
CA ALA A 48 5.22 -3.38 7.26
C ALA A 48 4.37 -2.46 6.35
N PHE A 49 3.92 -1.30 6.81
CA PHE A 49 3.10 -0.42 5.98
C PHE A 49 3.91 0.43 4.98
N ARG A 50 5.23 0.57 5.17
CA ARG A 50 6.11 1.20 4.17
C ARG A 50 6.92 0.13 3.45
N GLN A 51 6.70 -0.01 2.15
CA GLN A 51 7.33 -1.05 1.32
C GLN A 51 8.11 -0.41 0.19
N GLN A 52 9.25 -1.01 -0.18
CA GLN A 52 10.01 -0.62 -1.36
C GLN A 52 9.68 -1.55 -2.52
N CYS A 53 9.46 -0.99 -3.71
CA CYS A 53 9.27 -1.79 -4.91
C CYS A 53 10.61 -2.35 -5.40
N ILE A 54 10.81 -3.67 -5.35
CA ILE A 54 12.02 -4.34 -5.83
C ILE A 54 11.62 -5.30 -6.96
N ASP A 55 12.10 -5.02 -8.18
CA ASP A 55 11.94 -5.84 -9.39
C ASP A 55 10.54 -6.34 -9.78
N GLY A 56 9.48 -5.68 -9.30
CA GLY A 56 8.09 -5.90 -9.77
C GLY A 56 7.48 -7.17 -9.20
#